data_AF-M0NRB6-F1
#
_entry.id   AF-M0NRB6-F1
#
_cell.length_a   1.000
_cell.length_b   1.000
_cell.length_c   1.000
_cell.angle_alpha   90.00
_cell.angle_beta   90.00
_cell.angle_gamma   90.00
#
_symmetry.space_group_name_H-M   'P 1'
#
loop_
_entity.id
_entity.type
_entity.pdbx_description
1 polymer ?
#
loop_
_entity_poly.entity_id
_entity_poly.type
_entity_poly.pdbx_seq_one_letter_code
_entity_poly.pdbx_strand_id
1 'polypeptide(L)'
;MDMTTLNNLQDRYRTFVAERDWNQFHTPKNLAEAISIEANELLEVFLWHDNHEPEEVQKDPELKSRIEEELADVVIYSIAIATQLDIDIVDAVEKKMDALMKYIVGESENCLDNLFQRLSTRF
;
A
#
# COMPACT_ATOMS: atom_id res chain seq x y z
N MET A 1 -15.76 -11.13 16.23
CA MET A 1 -15.77 -10.52 14.88
C MET A 1 -15.06 -11.50 13.98
N ASP A 2 -15.66 -11.81 12.83
CA ASP A 2 -14.99 -12.63 11.82
C ASP A 2 -13.78 -11.85 11.31
N MET A 3 -12.63 -12.50 11.16
CA MET A 3 -11.39 -11.83 10.74
C MET A 3 -11.44 -11.62 9.22
N THR A 4 -11.63 -10.37 8.79
CA THR A 4 -11.56 -10.01 7.36
C THR A 4 -10.14 -10.23 6.84
N THR A 5 -9.99 -11.08 5.83
CA THR A 5 -8.71 -11.29 5.12
C THR A 5 -8.57 -10.33 3.94
N LEU A 6 -7.35 -10.17 3.44
CA LEU A 6 -7.09 -9.36 2.25
C LEU A 6 -7.81 -9.91 1.01
N ASN A 7 -7.96 -11.24 0.91
CA ASN A 7 -8.79 -11.87 -0.13
C ASN A 7 -10.26 -11.49 0.01
N ASN A 8 -10.79 -11.39 1.23
CA ASN A 8 -12.16 -10.90 1.44
C ASN A 8 -12.32 -9.43 1.00
N LEU A 9 -11.29 -8.60 1.18
CA LEU A 9 -11.30 -7.23 0.68
C LEU A 9 -11.24 -7.17 -0.85
N GLN A 10 -10.45 -8.05 -1.48
CA GLN A 10 -10.39 -8.18 -2.93
C GLN A 10 -11.74 -8.60 -3.52
N ASP A 11 -12.41 -9.57 -2.91
CA ASP A 11 -13.77 -9.99 -3.30
C ASP A 11 -14.80 -8.86 -3.12
N ARG A 12 -14.75 -8.17 -1.98
CA ARG A 12 -15.62 -7.01 -1.72
C ARG A 12 -15.39 -5.89 -2.74
N TYR A 13 -14.14 -5.65 -3.14
CA TYR A 13 -13.79 -4.67 -4.16
C TYR A 13 -14.33 -5.08 -5.55
N ARG A 14 -14.21 -6.36 -5.93
CA ARG A 14 -14.80 -6.91 -7.16
C ARG A 14 -16.30 -6.62 -7.23
N THR A 15 -17.03 -6.85 -6.13
CA THR A 15 -18.46 -6.53 -6.05
C THR A 15 -18.71 -5.02 -6.19
N PHE A 16 -17.96 -4.20 -5.46
CA PHE A 16 -18.11 -2.74 -5.48
C PHE A 16 -17.94 -2.13 -6.88
N VAL A 17 -16.94 -2.59 -7.63
CA VAL A 17 -16.67 -2.15 -9.01
C VAL A 17 -17.73 -2.63 -9.98
N ALA A 18 -18.17 -3.88 -9.86
CA ALA A 18 -19.21 -4.46 -10.72
C ALA A 18 -20.55 -3.72 -10.58
N GLU A 19 -20.94 -3.34 -9.36
CA GLU A 19 -22.17 -2.58 -9.09
C GLU A 19 -22.16 -1.17 -9.70
N ARG A 20 -20.98 -0.58 -9.91
CA ARG A 20 -20.82 0.82 -10.34
C ARG A 20 -20.34 0.97 -11.78
N ASP A 21 -20.13 -0.14 -12.47
CA ASP A 21 -19.54 -0.17 -13.82
C ASP A 21 -18.23 0.65 -13.92
N TRP A 22 -17.42 0.61 -12.85
CA TRP A 22 -16.20 1.41 -12.73
C TRP A 22 -15.02 0.85 -13.54
N ASN A 23 -15.14 -0.37 -14.05
CA ASN A 23 -14.12 -1.00 -14.90
C ASN A 23 -13.74 -0.15 -16.12
N GLN A 24 -14.64 0.71 -16.62
CA GLN A 24 -14.36 1.58 -17.77
C GLN A 24 -13.31 2.68 -17.48
N PHE A 25 -13.10 3.05 -16.22
CA PHE A 25 -12.16 4.11 -15.82
C PHE A 25 -10.83 3.56 -15.27
N HIS A 26 -10.81 2.27 -14.94
CA HIS A 26 -9.65 1.61 -14.37
C HIS A 26 -8.85 0.96 -15.48
N THR A 27 -7.85 1.67 -16.02
CA THR A 27 -6.76 1.00 -16.74
C THR A 27 -5.64 0.69 -15.74
N PRO A 28 -4.77 -0.32 -15.98
CA PRO A 28 -3.65 -0.59 -15.08
C PRO A 28 -2.73 0.63 -14.88
N LYS A 29 -2.60 1.48 -15.91
CA LYS A 29 -1.87 2.75 -15.81
C LYS A 29 -2.57 3.71 -14.84
N ASN A 30 -3.87 3.95 -15.01
CA ASN A 30 -4.63 4.87 -14.15
C ASN A 30 -4.60 4.42 -12.69
N LEU A 31 -4.69 3.11 -12.44
CA LEU A 31 -4.60 2.56 -11.09
C LEU A 31 -3.21 2.72 -10.49
N ALA A 32 -2.14 2.55 -11.28
CA ALA A 32 -0.77 2.82 -10.82
C ALA A 32 -0.56 4.31 -10.51
N GLU A 33 -1.13 5.20 -11.31
CA GLU A 33 -1.14 6.65 -11.04
C GLU A 33 -1.91 6.96 -9.76
N ALA A 34 -3.09 6.37 -9.54
CA ALA A 34 -3.87 6.52 -8.31
C ALA A 34 -3.08 6.08 -7.07
N ILE A 35 -2.46 4.89 -7.10
CA ILE A 35 -1.57 4.44 -6.00
C ILE A 35 -0.49 5.48 -5.70
N SER A 36 0.12 6.05 -6.74
CA SER A 36 1.16 7.07 -6.55
C SER A 36 0.59 8.36 -5.95
N ILE A 37 -0.63 8.76 -6.29
CA ILE A 37 -1.28 9.95 -5.74
C ILE A 37 -1.55 9.72 -4.24
N GLU A 38 -2.24 8.64 -3.88
CA GLU A 38 -2.59 8.38 -2.47
C GLU A 38 -1.35 8.13 -1.59
N ALA A 39 -0.28 7.56 -2.16
CA ALA A 39 0.98 7.43 -1.44
C ALA A 39 1.62 8.80 -1.14
N ASN A 40 1.41 9.79 -2.01
CA ASN A 40 1.85 11.17 -1.76
C ASN A 40 0.90 11.91 -0.81
N GLU A 41 -0.41 11.64 -0.82
CA GLU A 41 -1.35 12.18 0.18
C GLU A 41 -1.00 11.65 1.58
N LEU A 42 -0.67 10.35 1.70
CA LEU A 42 -0.13 9.78 2.94
C LEU A 42 1.18 10.47 3.36
N LEU A 43 2.09 10.73 2.42
CA LEU A 43 3.33 11.45 2.72
C LEU A 43 3.06 12.90 3.16
N GLU A 44 2.06 13.56 2.59
CA GLU A 44 1.66 14.93 2.92
C GLU A 44 1.33 15.06 4.41
N VAL A 45 0.70 14.03 4.99
CA VAL A 45 0.39 13.99 6.43
C VAL A 45 1.63 14.23 7.30
N PHE A 46 2.82 13.83 6.83
CA PHE A 46 4.09 13.97 7.55
C PHE A 46 4.91 15.21 7.19
N LEU A 47 4.53 16.01 6.18
CA LEU A 47 5.32 17.18 5.74
C LEU A 47 5.53 18.23 6.84
N TRP A 48 4.57 18.34 7.76
CA TRP A 48 4.59 19.33 8.85
C TRP A 48 4.79 18.69 10.23
N HIS A 49 5.07 17.38 10.26
CA HIS A 49 5.17 16.58 11.47
C HIS A 49 6.52 15.84 11.45
N ASP A 50 7.57 16.51 11.92
CA ASP A 50 8.89 15.88 12.00
C ASP A 50 8.87 14.79 13.08
N ASN A 51 9.05 13.54 12.64
CA ASN A 51 9.45 12.39 13.47
C ASN A 51 8.59 12.15 14.72
N HIS A 52 7.27 11.99 14.55
CA HIS A 52 6.47 11.42 15.63
C HIS A 52 6.90 9.98 15.91
N GLU A 53 7.34 9.74 17.14
CA GLU A 53 7.37 8.38 17.67
C GLU A 53 5.95 7.78 17.55
N PRO A 54 5.79 6.46 17.36
CA PRO A 54 4.47 5.84 17.22
C PRO A 54 3.49 6.21 18.34
N GLU A 55 3.98 6.47 19.55
CA GLU A 55 3.19 6.90 20.71
C GLU A 55 2.60 8.31 20.57
N GLU A 56 3.22 9.20 19.79
CA GLU A 56 2.74 10.57 19.56
C GLU A 56 1.60 10.56 18.54
N VAL A 57 1.73 9.80 17.46
CA VAL A 57 0.63 9.57 16.51
C VAL A 57 -0.59 8.98 17.21
N GLN A 58 -0.39 8.03 18.13
CA GLN A 58 -1.49 7.43 18.89
C GLN A 58 -2.22 8.40 19.82
N LYS A 59 -1.56 9.49 20.24
CA LYS A 59 -2.14 10.52 21.13
C LYS A 59 -2.86 11.63 20.36
N ASP A 60 -2.71 11.69 19.04
CA ASP A 60 -3.39 12.62 18.16
C ASP A 60 -4.43 11.88 17.30
N PRO A 61 -5.72 11.89 17.70
CA PRO A 61 -6.77 11.20 16.96
C PRO A 61 -7.00 11.76 15.55
N GLU A 62 -6.75 13.05 15.32
CA GLU A 62 -6.96 13.67 14.02
C GLU A 62 -5.86 13.25 13.05
N LEU A 63 -4.60 13.31 13.50
CA LEU A 63 -3.46 12.81 12.74
C LEU A 63 -3.62 11.32 12.41
N LYS A 64 -3.99 10.51 13.41
CA LYS A 64 -4.21 9.07 13.23
C LYS A 64 -5.33 8.80 12.22
N SER A 65 -6.45 9.52 12.28
CA SER A 65 -7.56 9.35 11.34
C SER A 65 -7.11 9.64 9.90
N ARG A 66 -6.35 10.71 9.69
CA ARG A 66 -5.81 11.04 8.36
C ARG A 66 -4.87 9.96 7.85
N ILE A 67 -3.94 9.46 8.68
CA ILE A 67 -3.06 8.35 8.30
C ILE A 67 -3.87 7.11 7.94
N GLU A 68 -4.92 6.78 8.71
CA GLU A 68 -5.78 5.63 8.44
C GLU A 68 -6.53 5.77 7.10
N GLU A 69 -7.03 6.96 6.76
CA GLU A 69 -7.69 7.26 5.49
C GLU A 69 -6.73 7.09 4.31
N GLU A 70 -5.60 7.82 4.29
CA GLU A 70 -4.68 7.78 3.15
C GLU A 70 -4.03 6.40 2.98
N LEU A 71 -3.71 5.71 4.08
CA LEU A 71 -3.19 4.34 4.02
C LEU A 71 -4.24 3.37 3.47
N ALA A 72 -5.52 3.54 3.85
CA ALA A 72 -6.60 2.72 3.31
C ALA A 72 -6.75 2.94 1.80
N ASP A 73 -6.62 4.16 1.31
CA ASP A 73 -6.74 4.47 -0.12
C ASP A 73 -5.58 3.85 -0.93
N VAL A 74 -4.35 3.92 -0.44
CA VAL A 74 -3.20 3.18 -1.03
C VAL A 74 -3.50 1.69 -1.14
N VAL A 75 -4.07 1.09 -0.10
CA VAL A 75 -4.43 -0.34 -0.07
C VAL A 75 -5.59 -0.63 -1.03
N ILE A 76 -6.61 0.23 -1.10
CA ILE A 76 -7.76 0.07 -1.99
C ILE A 76 -7.31 0.03 -3.45
N TYR A 77 -6.45 0.97 -3.89
CA TYR A 77 -5.97 0.95 -5.27
C TYR A 77 -4.96 -0.17 -5.55
N SER A 78 -4.21 -0.61 -4.53
CA SER A 78 -3.37 -1.82 -4.64
C SER A 78 -4.21 -3.08 -4.87
N ILE A 79 -5.32 -3.21 -4.14
CA ILE A 79 -6.32 -4.27 -4.35
C ILE A 79 -6.98 -4.12 -5.71
N ALA A 80 -7.26 -2.90 -6.15
CA ALA A 80 -7.88 -2.62 -7.44
C ALA A 80 -7.03 -3.13 -8.60
N ILE A 81 -5.74 -2.76 -8.61
CA ILE A 81 -4.84 -3.16 -9.70
C ILE A 81 -4.58 -4.67 -9.66
N ALA A 82 -4.46 -5.27 -8.47
CA ALA A 82 -4.34 -6.71 -8.32
C ALA A 82 -5.58 -7.43 -8.85
N THR A 83 -6.78 -6.93 -8.53
CA THR A 83 -8.05 -7.45 -9.03
C THR A 83 -8.12 -7.39 -10.55
N GLN A 84 -7.77 -6.23 -11.13
CA GLN A 84 -7.85 -6.03 -12.57
C GLN A 84 -6.88 -6.93 -13.34
N LEU A 85 -5.70 -7.20 -12.77
CA LEU A 85 -4.66 -8.02 -13.37
C LEU A 85 -4.71 -9.50 -12.98
N ASP A 86 -5.75 -9.92 -12.24
CA ASP A 86 -5.92 -11.26 -11.69
C ASP A 86 -4.70 -11.75 -10.89
N ILE A 87 -4.16 -10.86 -10.06
CA ILE A 87 -3.05 -11.12 -9.14
C ILE A 87 -3.63 -11.52 -7.78
N ASP A 88 -3.18 -12.65 -7.25
CA ASP A 88 -3.31 -13.00 -5.83
C ASP A 88 -2.34 -12.13 -5.02
N ILE A 89 -2.88 -11.06 -4.43
CA ILE A 89 -2.09 -10.08 -3.72
C ILE A 89 -1.51 -10.64 -2.41
N VAL A 90 -2.17 -11.62 -1.78
CA VAL A 90 -1.66 -12.27 -0.57
C VAL A 90 -0.43 -13.10 -0.91
N ASP A 91 -0.54 -13.98 -1.89
CA ASP A 91 0.59 -14.79 -2.37
C ASP A 91 1.76 -13.92 -2.87
N ALA A 92 1.46 -12.82 -3.57
CA ALA A 92 2.48 -11.88 -4.02
C ALA A 92 3.24 -11.20 -2.86
N VAL A 93 2.54 -10.80 -1.80
CA VAL A 93 3.14 -10.20 -0.60
C VAL A 93 3.94 -11.23 0.19
N GLU A 94 3.40 -12.44 0.42
CA GLU A 94 4.10 -13.54 1.11
C GLU A 94 5.42 -13.89 0.42
N LYS A 95 5.39 -14.12 -0.90
CA LYS A 95 6.61 -14.37 -1.70
C LYS A 95 7.61 -13.23 -1.60
N LYS A 96 7.13 -11.99 -1.56
CA LYS A 96 7.99 -10.81 -1.41
C LYS A 96 8.64 -10.77 -0.03
N MET A 97 7.90 -11.04 1.03
CA MET A 97 8.39 -11.09 2.41
C MET A 97 9.42 -12.20 2.59
N ASP A 98 9.16 -13.42 2.12
CA ASP A 98 10.12 -14.53 2.14
C ASP A 98 11.44 -14.18 1.44
N ALA A 99 11.36 -13.45 0.32
CA ALA A 99 12.54 -12.98 -0.39
C ALA A 99 13.30 -11.88 0.39
N LEU A 100 12.62 -11.10 1.23
CA LEU A 100 13.21 -10.07 2.08
C LEU A 100 13.79 -10.65 3.38
N MET A 101 13.26 -11.75 3.91
CA MET A 101 13.81 -12.42 5.11
C MET A 101 15.24 -12.91 4.94
N LYS A 102 15.73 -13.01 3.69
CA LYS A 102 17.11 -13.34 3.37
C LYS A 102 18.10 -12.25 3.78
N TYR A 103 17.64 -11.03 4.05
CA TYR A 103 18.45 -9.91 4.52
C TYR A 103 18.34 -9.83 6.06
N ILE A 104 19.41 -10.18 6.77
CA ILE A 104 19.47 -10.17 8.24
C ILE A 104 19.87 -8.78 8.73
N VAL A 105 19.33 -8.36 9.88
CA VAL A 105 19.44 -7.03 10.54
C VAL A 105 20.89 -6.54 10.81
N GLY A 106 21.93 -7.28 10.40
CA GLY A 106 23.32 -6.82 10.38
C GLY A 106 23.73 -6.00 9.14
N GLU A 107 22.92 -6.01 8.08
CA GLU A 107 23.13 -5.20 6.86
C GLU A 107 22.17 -3.99 6.77
N SER A 108 21.45 -3.68 7.86
CA SER A 108 20.24 -2.84 7.82
C SER A 108 20.44 -1.33 7.96
N GLU A 109 21.66 -0.81 8.13
CA GLU A 109 21.91 0.63 7.87
C GLU A 109 21.60 1.00 6.40
N ASN A 110 21.58 -0.01 5.49
CA ASN A 110 21.39 0.16 4.06
C ASN A 110 19.97 -0.21 3.56
N CYS A 111 18.91 -0.18 4.38
CA CYS A 111 17.57 -0.55 3.89
C CYS A 111 17.09 0.36 2.74
N LEU A 112 17.31 1.68 2.86
CA LEU A 112 17.08 2.64 1.78
C LEU A 112 18.07 2.46 0.62
N ASP A 113 19.36 2.25 0.92
CA ASP A 113 20.40 2.04 -0.09
C ASP A 113 20.15 0.81 -0.97
N ASN A 114 19.63 -0.27 -0.39
CA ASN A 114 19.23 -1.48 -1.11
C ASN A 114 17.98 -1.25 -1.97
N LEU A 115 17.09 -0.33 -1.55
CA LEU A 115 15.95 0.10 -2.35
C LEU A 115 16.42 0.94 -3.56
N PHE A 116 17.36 1.86 -3.34
CA PHE A 116 18.01 2.64 -4.40
C PHE A 116 18.80 1.76 -5.38
N GLN A 117 19.54 0.76 -4.90
CA GLN A 117 20.26 -0.19 -5.76
C GLN A 117 19.28 -0.94 -6.68
N ARG A 118 18.15 -1.40 -6.14
CA ARG A 118 17.09 -2.05 -6.93
C ARG A 118 16.52 -1.12 -8.00
N LEU A 119 16.26 0.14 -7.66
CA LEU A 119 15.79 1.14 -8.63
C LEU A 119 16.84 1.36 -9.74
N SER A 120 18.13 1.43 -9.40
CA SER A 120 19.21 1.61 -10.40
C SER A 120 19.40 0.43 -11.37
N THR A 121 18.95 -0.77 -10.99
CA THR A 121 19.03 -1.97 -11.85
C THR A 121 17.77 -2.22 -12.68
N ARG A 122 16.70 -1.46 -12.44
CA ARG A 122 15.40 -1.60 -13.13
C ARG A 122 15.11 -0.50 -14.13
N PHE A 123 15.94 0.54 -14.19
CA PHE A 123 15.85 1.66 -15.12
C PHE A 123 17.18 1.90 -15.82
#